data_AF-A0A640W660-F1
#
_entry.id   AF-A0A640W660-F1
#
_cell.length_a   1.000
_cell.length_b   1.000
_cell.length_c   1.000
_cell.angle_alpha   90.00
_cell.angle_beta   90.00
_cell.angle_gamma   90.00
#
_symmetry.space_group_name_H-M   'P 1'
#
loop_
_entity.id
_entity.type
_entity.pdbx_description
1 polymer ?
#
loop_
_entity_poly.entity_id
_entity_poly.type
_entity_poly.pdbx_seq_one_letter_code
_entity_poly.pdbx_strand_id
1 'polypeptide(L)' 'RSNGEIPKELLKECMKILAGVKVKAPVKKGDVIYKNILNTGIDIIASRSMERK' A
#
# COMPACT_ATOMS: atom_id res chain seq x y z
N ARG A 1 1.09 -5.61 -2.83
CA ARG A 1 0.31 -6.75 -2.29
C ARG A 1 -0.53 -6.22 -1.13
N SER A 2 -1.79 -6.61 -0.98
CA SER A 2 -2.57 -6.32 0.23
C SER A 2 -2.56 -7.54 1.16
N ASN A 3 -2.68 -7.33 2.47
CA ASN A 3 -2.77 -8.41 3.46
C ASN A 3 -4.17 -9.07 3.51
N GLY A 4 -5.14 -8.49 2.79
CA GLY A 4 -6.52 -8.97 2.76
C GLY A 4 -7.26 -8.59 1.48
N GLU A 5 -8.52 -8.98 1.42
CA GLU A 5 -9.44 -8.75 0.32
C GLU A 5 -10.00 -7.33 0.40
N ILE A 6 -9.59 -6.45 -0.51
CA ILE A 6 -10.13 -5.09 -0.59
C ILE A 6 -11.44 -5.16 -1.38
N PRO A 7 -12.58 -4.69 -0.84
CA PRO A 7 -13.83 -4.60 -1.58
C PRO A 7 -13.63 -3.79 -2.87
N LYS A 8 -14.22 -4.22 -3.98
CA LYS A 8 -14.08 -3.53 -5.29
C LYS A 8 -14.47 -2.05 -5.23
N GLU A 9 -15.44 -1.71 -4.40
CA GLU A 9 -15.92 -0.35 -4.18
C GLU A 9 -14.82 0.55 -3.58
N LEU A 10 -14.05 0.02 -2.63
CA LEU A 10 -12.95 0.72 -1.96
C LEU A 10 -11.64 0.67 -2.73
N LEU A 11 -11.52 -0.21 -3.74
CA LEU A 11 -10.31 -0.33 -4.56
C LEU A 11 -9.98 0.97 -5.29
N LYS A 12 -11.00 1.66 -5.84
CA LYS A 12 -10.82 2.95 -6.51
C LYS A 12 -10.31 4.03 -5.56
N GLU A 13 -10.87 4.08 -4.36
CA GLU A 13 -10.44 5.01 -3.30
C GLU A 13 -9.03 4.70 -2.82
N CYS A 14 -8.72 3.42 -2.59
CA CYS A 14 -7.37 2.96 -2.25
C CYS A 14 -6.35 3.45 -3.28
N MET A 15 -6.62 3.24 -4.57
CA MET A 15 -5.72 3.69 -5.64
C MET A 15 -5.53 5.21 -5.65
N LYS A 16 -6.60 5.98 -5.44
CA LYS A 16 -6.50 7.45 -5.33
C LYS A 16 -5.62 7.88 -4.16
N ILE A 17 -5.81 7.27 -3.00
CA ILE A 17 -5.00 7.56 -1.79
C ILE A 17 -3.54 7.17 -2.04
N LEU A 18 -3.30 5.95 -2.51
CA LEU A 18 -1.97 5.44 -2.87
C LEU A 18 -1.25 6.35 -3.87
N ALA A 19 -1.96 6.92 -4.84
CA ALA A 19 -1.37 7.82 -5.83
C ALA A 19 -0.81 9.09 -5.18
N GLY A 20 -1.40 9.55 -4.06
CA GLY A 20 -0.90 10.66 -3.26
C GLY A 20 0.15 10.25 -2.21
N VAL A 21 0.17 8.97 -1.81
CA VAL A 21 1.12 8.46 -0.82
C VAL A 21 2.52 8.37 -1.42
N LYS A 22 3.40 9.24 -0.93
CA LYS A 22 4.83 9.18 -1.24
C LYS A 22 5.53 8.28 -0.22
N VAL A 23 5.99 7.12 -0.69
CA VAL A 23 6.89 6.27 0.09
C VAL A 23 8.32 6.77 -0.06
N LYS A 24 9.06 6.82 1.06
CA LYS A 24 10.50 7.06 1.04
C LYS A 24 11.21 5.72 0.81
N ALA A 25 11.98 5.62 -0.26
CA ALA A 25 12.94 4.53 -0.42
C ALA A 25 14.07 4.65 0.63
N PRO A 26 14.74 3.55 1.05
CA PRO A 26 14.59 2.19 0.54
C PRO A 26 13.39 1.45 1.14
N VAL A 27 12.63 0.75 0.30
CA VAL A 27 11.56 -0.18 0.72
C VAL A 27 11.94 -1.58 0.29
N LYS A 28 11.73 -2.57 1.16
CA LYS A 28 11.98 -3.99 0.84
C LYS A 28 10.67 -4.67 0.44
N LYS A 29 10.74 -5.71 -0.38
CA LYS A 29 9.59 -6.58 -0.63
C LYS A 29 9.10 -7.17 0.70
N GLY A 30 7.82 -6.99 1.00
CA GLY A 30 7.23 -7.39 2.28
C GLY A 30 7.10 -6.27 3.31
N ASP A 31 7.63 -5.08 3.02
CA ASP A 31 7.52 -3.91 3.90
C ASP A 31 6.11 -3.30 3.85
N VAL A 32 5.60 -2.85 4.98
CA VAL A 32 4.25 -2.25 5.08
C VAL A 32 4.34 -0.77 4.73
N ILE A 33 3.93 -0.44 3.51
CA ILE A 33 3.89 0.92 2.96
C ILE A 33 2.80 1.75 3.61
N TYR A 34 1.63 1.16 3.83
CA TYR A 34 0.48 1.86 4.40
C TYR A 34 -0.28 0.90 5.29
N LYS A 35 -0.38 1.22 6.58
CA LYS A 35 -1.10 0.41 7.54
C LYS A 35 -2.56 0.83 7.58
N ASN A 36 -3.48 -0.14 7.57
CA ASN A 36 -4.92 0.09 7.70
C ASN A 36 -5.49 1.13 6.70
N ILE A 37 -5.45 0.80 5.40
CA ILE A 37 -5.99 1.70 4.37
C ILE A 37 -7.50 1.84 4.51
N LEU A 38 -8.02 3.08 4.43
CA LEU A 38 -9.45 3.39 4.51
C LEU A 38 -10.15 2.84 5.78
N ASN A 39 -9.43 2.66 6.89
CA ASN A 39 -9.96 2.02 8.11
C ASN A 39 -10.54 0.61 7.89
N THR A 40 -10.14 -0.06 6.80
CA THR A 40 -10.62 -1.41 6.45
C THR A 40 -9.94 -2.52 7.23
N GLY A 41 -8.90 -2.21 8.00
CA GLY A 41 -8.01 -3.20 8.62
C GLY A 41 -7.01 -3.83 7.65
N ILE A 42 -6.94 -3.35 6.40
CA ILE A 42 -6.08 -3.92 5.36
C ILE A 42 -4.79 -3.13 5.24
N ASP A 43 -3.68 -3.85 5.26
CA ASP A 43 -2.36 -3.25 5.08
C ASP A 43 -1.88 -3.38 3.63
N ILE A 44 -1.20 -2.32 3.17
CA ILE A 44 -0.53 -2.26 1.88
C ILE A 44 0.92 -2.61 2.06
N ILE A 45 1.32 -3.66 1.36
CA ILE A 45 2.64 -4.25 1.41
C ILE A 45 3.35 -4.00 0.08
N ALA A 46 4.61 -3.58 0.15
CA ALA A 46 5.51 -3.45 -0.98
C ALA A 46 5.66 -4.80 -1.70
N SER A 47 5.18 -4.88 -2.94
CA SER A 47 5.37 -6.08 -3.77
C SER A 47 6.80 -6.23 -4.30
N ARG A 48 7.55 -5.13 -4.37
CA ARG A 48 8.93 -5.10 -4.87
C ARG A 48 9.82 -4.32 -3.92
N SER A 49 11.08 -4.70 -3.86
CA SER A 49 12.11 -3.89 -3.24
C SER A 49 12.43 -2.71 -4.15
N MET A 50 12.58 -1.52 -3.58
CA MET A 50 12.98 -0.32 -4.28
C MET A 50 14.10 0.34 -3.47
N GLU A 51 15.27 0.43 -4.09
CA GLU A 51 16.45 1.04 -3.50
C GLU A 51 16.40 2.56 -3.70
N ARG A 52 17.00 3.30 -2.76
CA ARG A 52 17.08 4.76 -2.86
C ARG A 52 18.21 5.09 -3.84
N LYS A 53 17.89 5.73 -4.95
CA LYS A 53 18.89 6.39 -5.82
C LYS A 53 19.38 7.67 -5.16
#